data_AF-A0A9W5X7J3-F1
#
_entry.id   AF-A0A9W5X7J3-F1
#
_cell.length_a   1.000
_cell.length_b   1.000
_cell.length_c   1.000
_cell.angle_alpha   90.00
_cell.angle_beta   90.00
_cell.angle_gamma   90.00
#
_symmetry.space_group_name_H-M   'P 1'
#
loop_
_entity.id
_entity.type
_entity.pdbx_description
1 polymer ?
#
loop_
_entity_poly.entity_id
_entity_poly.type
_entity_poly.pdbx_seq_one_letter_code
_entity_poly.pdbx_strand_id
1 'polypeptide(L)'
;MKTWFKTASAFMIVTLVACFYMPNIGSAAEKVIPANLQYPEGKIVNVAHRGASGYAPEHTIPSYELGEELNGDYIEVDLQMTSDGTLIAMHDVSVDRTTDGTGLVENMTVEEIKQLDAGSWFNAAYPEKAKEEYVGLKVPTLEEIFDRFGSGSNYYIETKSPDVYPGMEEELLRLIESYGLSDNVLIQSFSSDSLKLTHSLDPSMPLVQLISQPALGNNAEDELEEIEQYAIGVGPNFNNINEEYVHTVRSHELQIHPYTVNTKEAMKTALEWGVTGLFTNYPDLFSDVITEFHSASYIQSLVDKFYDKGAIENEEAFNALTIHLTSISHFEDEAARDKVVKHANGFKNLLNHYQSEEWITEEAYDSLMLQANLLIEKWQS
;
A
#
# COMPACT_ATOMS: atom_id res chain seq x y z
N MET A 1 -2.86 -28.35 88.39
CA MET A 1 -3.30 -29.74 88.12
C MET A 1 -4.45 -29.72 87.12
N LYS A 2 -4.25 -30.38 85.96
CA LYS A 2 -5.21 -31.24 85.24
C LYS A 2 -6.62 -30.67 84.92
N THR A 3 -6.89 -30.24 83.68
CA THR A 3 -7.38 -31.01 82.48
C THR A 3 -8.88 -31.35 82.53
N TRP A 4 -9.72 -30.73 81.68
CA TRP A 4 -10.32 -31.21 80.39
C TRP A 4 -11.70 -31.91 80.53
N PHE A 5 -12.74 -31.38 79.84
CA PHE A 5 -13.33 -31.98 78.61
C PHE A 5 -14.61 -31.26 78.08
N LYS A 6 -14.67 -31.12 76.74
CA LYS A 6 -15.82 -31.21 75.77
C LYS A 6 -17.04 -30.26 75.96
N THR A 7 -17.54 -29.52 74.97
CA THR A 7 -17.84 -29.84 73.55
C THR A 7 -17.95 -28.55 72.70
N ALA A 8 -17.43 -28.53 71.47
CA ALA A 8 -17.82 -27.54 70.45
C ALA A 8 -17.88 -28.21 69.07
N SER A 9 -19.00 -28.01 68.38
CA SER A 9 -19.36 -28.62 67.11
C SER A 9 -18.49 -28.13 65.95
N ALA A 10 -18.08 -29.04 65.08
CA ALA A 10 -17.36 -28.76 63.85
C ALA A 10 -18.32 -28.29 62.75
N PHE A 11 -18.03 -27.15 62.12
CA PHE A 11 -18.53 -26.79 60.79
C PHE A 11 -17.40 -27.09 59.79
N MET A 12 -17.66 -28.01 58.87
CA MET A 12 -16.76 -28.39 57.78
C MET A 12 -17.09 -27.50 56.57
N ILE A 13 -16.19 -26.58 56.23
CA ILE A 13 -16.25 -25.82 54.98
C ILE A 13 -15.65 -26.71 53.89
N VAL A 14 -16.47 -27.15 52.95
CA VAL A 14 -16.04 -27.82 51.72
C VAL A 14 -15.76 -26.74 50.69
N THR A 15 -14.50 -26.53 50.35
CA THR A 15 -14.08 -25.66 49.25
C THR A 15 -14.30 -26.39 47.93
N LEU A 16 -15.35 -26.01 47.19
CA LEU A 16 -15.59 -26.43 45.81
C LEU A 16 -14.58 -25.71 44.90
N VAL A 17 -13.56 -26.44 44.44
CA VAL A 17 -12.74 -26.01 43.29
C VAL A 17 -13.58 -26.24 42.04
N ALA A 18 -14.22 -25.19 41.56
CA ALA A 18 -14.82 -25.19 40.22
C ALA A 18 -13.70 -25.07 39.19
N CYS A 19 -13.28 -26.20 38.62
CA CYS A 19 -12.54 -26.22 37.37
C CYS A 19 -13.43 -25.65 36.28
N PHE A 20 -13.31 -24.36 36.00
CA PHE A 20 -13.83 -23.78 34.76
C PHE A 20 -13.00 -24.35 33.61
N TYR A 21 -13.60 -25.29 32.88
CA TYR A 21 -13.21 -25.55 31.49
C TYR A 21 -13.41 -24.24 30.73
N MET A 22 -12.33 -23.49 30.49
CA MET A 22 -12.33 -22.45 29.47
C MET A 22 -12.27 -23.19 28.12
N PRO A 23 -13.28 -23.06 27.25
CA PRO A 23 -13.10 -23.46 25.87
C PRO A 23 -11.98 -22.59 25.30
N ASN A 24 -11.06 -23.25 24.61
CA ASN A 24 -10.00 -22.62 23.84
C ASN A 24 -10.67 -21.82 22.70
N ILE A 25 -11.01 -20.56 22.96
CA ILE A 25 -11.49 -19.63 21.94
C ILE A 25 -10.24 -19.04 21.30
N GLY A 26 -9.58 -19.85 20.47
CA GLY A 26 -8.85 -19.32 19.33
C GLY A 26 -9.90 -18.96 18.28
N SER A 27 -10.63 -17.87 18.51
CA SER A 27 -11.34 -17.21 17.42
C SER A 27 -10.29 -16.34 16.77
N ALA A 28 -9.89 -16.67 15.54
CA ALA A 28 -9.31 -15.68 14.65
C ALA A 28 -10.25 -14.47 14.73
N ALA A 29 -9.72 -13.31 15.13
CA ALA A 29 -10.47 -12.07 15.01
C ALA A 29 -10.83 -11.95 13.54
N GLU A 30 -12.12 -11.80 13.24
CA GLU A 30 -12.57 -11.57 11.87
C GLU A 30 -11.82 -10.33 11.35
N LYS A 31 -11.18 -10.43 10.18
CA LYS A 31 -10.34 -9.38 9.60
C LYS A 31 -11.21 -8.15 9.32
N VAL A 32 -11.26 -7.20 10.25
CA VAL A 32 -12.01 -5.96 10.07
C VAL A 32 -11.13 -5.00 9.27
N ILE A 33 -11.28 -5.01 7.94
CA ILE A 33 -10.74 -3.94 7.11
C ILE A 33 -11.62 -2.71 7.35
N PRO A 34 -11.08 -1.57 7.84
CA PRO A 34 -11.88 -0.36 8.04
C PRO A 34 -12.61 0.04 6.76
N ALA A 35 -13.89 0.41 6.87
CA ALA A 35 -14.77 0.64 5.72
C ALA A 35 -14.26 1.73 4.77
N ASN A 36 -13.39 2.63 5.24
CA ASN A 36 -12.84 3.75 4.45
C ASN A 36 -11.53 3.39 3.72
N LEU A 37 -10.91 2.26 4.05
CA LEU A 37 -9.76 1.68 3.33
C LEU A 37 -10.18 0.60 2.34
N GLN A 38 -11.48 0.33 2.25
CA GLN A 38 -12.07 -0.37 1.12
C GLN A 38 -12.03 0.59 -0.07
N TYR A 39 -10.93 0.54 -0.80
CA TYR A 39 -10.94 1.10 -2.14
C TYR A 39 -12.07 0.45 -2.96
N PRO A 40 -12.64 1.17 -3.94
CA PRO A 40 -13.43 0.52 -4.97
C PRO A 40 -12.68 -0.72 -5.45
N GLU A 41 -13.39 -1.84 -5.54
CA GLU A 41 -12.85 -3.08 -6.08
C GLU A 41 -12.17 -2.78 -7.42
N GLY A 42 -10.84 -2.90 -7.49
CA GLY A 42 -10.06 -2.59 -8.70
C GLY A 42 -9.29 -1.26 -8.71
N LYS A 43 -9.34 -0.41 -7.68
CA LYS A 43 -8.45 0.77 -7.61
C LYS A 43 -7.00 0.33 -7.41
N ILE A 44 -6.11 0.87 -8.24
CA ILE A 44 -4.65 0.74 -8.11
C ILE A 44 -4.12 1.87 -7.22
N VAL A 45 -3.41 1.52 -6.15
CA VAL A 45 -2.88 2.49 -5.16
C VAL A 45 -1.57 3.10 -5.62
N ASN A 46 -1.51 4.44 -5.71
CA ASN A 46 -0.30 5.21 -6.00
C ASN A 46 0.34 5.74 -4.70
N VAL A 47 1.36 5.06 -4.18
CA VAL A 47 2.05 5.49 -2.95
C VAL A 47 3.21 6.42 -3.28
N ALA A 48 3.11 7.69 -2.88
CA ALA A 48 4.17 8.68 -3.07
C ALA A 48 5.29 8.45 -2.06
N HIS A 49 6.30 7.68 -2.45
CA HIS A 49 7.39 7.22 -1.61
C HIS A 49 8.23 8.39 -1.10
N ARG A 50 8.16 8.64 0.21
CA ARG A 50 8.72 9.81 0.90
C ARG A 50 8.21 11.16 0.36
N GLY A 51 6.98 11.16 -0.16
CA GLY A 51 6.38 12.21 -0.97
C GLY A 51 6.78 12.14 -2.44
N ALA A 52 6.80 13.27 -3.14
CA ALA A 52 7.32 13.40 -4.50
C ALA A 52 8.87 13.44 -4.51
N SER A 53 9.51 12.43 -3.91
CA SER A 53 10.97 12.39 -3.67
C SER A 53 11.82 12.36 -4.95
N GLY A 54 11.21 12.11 -6.10
CA GLY A 54 11.82 12.29 -7.41
C GLY A 54 12.00 13.75 -7.80
N TYR A 55 11.33 14.70 -7.15
CA TYR A 55 11.26 16.12 -7.52
C TYR A 55 11.56 17.09 -6.37
N ALA A 56 11.46 16.63 -5.12
CA ALA A 56 11.66 17.41 -3.91
C ALA A 56 12.47 16.62 -2.88
N PRO A 57 13.08 17.29 -1.88
CA PRO A 57 13.84 16.61 -0.82
C PRO A 57 12.92 15.67 -0.02
N GLU A 58 13.29 14.39 0.06
CA GLU A 58 12.49 13.36 0.72
C GLU A 58 12.13 13.72 2.17
N HIS A 59 10.95 13.27 2.62
CA HIS A 59 10.41 13.53 3.96
C HIS A 59 10.43 14.98 4.41
N THR A 60 10.08 15.91 3.51
CA THR A 60 9.81 17.30 3.85
C THR A 60 8.34 17.62 3.54
N ILE A 61 7.75 18.61 4.24
CA ILE A 61 6.37 19.04 3.96
C ILE A 61 6.17 19.38 2.47
N PRO A 62 7.09 20.10 1.78
CA PRO A 62 6.95 20.34 0.34
C PRO A 62 6.98 19.08 -0.53
N SER A 63 7.73 18.05 -0.14
CA SER A 63 7.71 16.76 -0.85
C SER A 63 6.35 16.08 -0.73
N TYR A 64 5.75 16.12 0.45
CA TYR A 64 4.42 15.55 0.67
C TYR A 64 3.32 16.33 -0.05
N GLU A 65 3.33 17.66 0.03
CA GLU A 65 2.40 18.53 -0.71
C GLU A 65 2.47 18.26 -2.20
N LEU A 66 3.68 18.21 -2.76
CA LEU A 66 3.87 17.90 -4.17
C LEU A 66 3.43 16.46 -4.52
N GLY A 67 3.58 15.51 -3.58
CA GLY A 67 3.09 14.14 -3.76
C GLY A 67 1.58 14.08 -3.99
N GLU A 68 0.80 14.80 -3.18
CA GLU A 68 -0.65 14.91 -3.36
C GLU A 68 -1.02 15.68 -4.63
N GLU A 69 -0.34 16.79 -4.92
CA GLU A 69 -0.55 17.57 -6.15
C GLU A 69 -0.31 16.73 -7.42
N LEU A 70 0.56 15.74 -7.34
CA LEU A 70 0.90 14.82 -8.42
C LEU A 70 0.12 13.49 -8.35
N ASN A 71 -1.06 13.50 -7.71
CA ASN A 71 -2.01 12.38 -7.63
C ASN A 71 -1.49 11.15 -6.87
N GLY A 72 -0.60 11.34 -5.89
CA GLY A 72 -0.30 10.32 -4.89
C GLY A 72 -1.52 10.08 -4.00
N ASP A 73 -1.94 8.82 -3.87
CA ASP A 73 -3.04 8.42 -2.99
C ASP A 73 -2.63 8.42 -1.51
N TYR A 74 -1.33 8.22 -1.25
CA TYR A 74 -0.74 8.09 0.09
C TYR A 74 0.51 8.95 0.23
N ILE A 75 0.59 9.63 1.37
CA ILE A 75 1.82 10.19 1.90
C ILE A 75 2.57 9.08 2.63
N GLU A 76 3.71 8.65 2.08
CA GLU A 76 4.55 7.63 2.70
C GLU A 76 5.57 8.26 3.66
N VAL A 77 5.67 7.71 4.88
CA VAL A 77 6.44 8.26 5.99
C VAL A 77 7.27 7.17 6.66
N ASP A 78 8.58 7.28 6.57
CA ASP A 78 9.53 6.50 7.37
C ASP A 78 9.69 7.12 8.77
N LEU A 79 9.42 6.35 9.83
CA LEU A 79 9.62 6.83 11.19
C LEU A 79 11.04 6.59 11.72
N GLN A 80 11.56 7.61 12.40
CA GLN A 80 12.60 7.49 13.42
C GLN A 80 12.07 8.10 14.72
N MET A 81 12.75 7.82 15.84
CA MET A 81 12.44 8.41 17.13
C MET A 81 13.67 9.14 17.71
N THR A 82 13.45 10.36 18.16
CA THR A 82 14.47 11.20 18.80
C THR A 82 14.74 10.76 20.24
N SER A 83 15.83 11.25 20.84
CA SER A 83 16.24 10.93 22.21
C SER A 83 15.21 11.33 23.29
N ASP A 84 14.33 12.29 22.98
CA ASP A 84 13.23 12.77 23.81
C ASP A 84 11.87 12.13 23.44
N GLY A 85 11.88 11.10 22.58
CA GLY A 85 10.71 10.26 22.28
C GLY A 85 9.79 10.79 21.18
N THR A 86 10.21 11.81 20.42
CA THR A 86 9.40 12.38 19.35
C THR A 86 9.55 11.57 18.06
N LEU A 87 8.43 11.21 17.44
CA LEU A 87 8.42 10.57 16.12
C LEU A 87 8.65 11.60 15.01
N ILE A 88 9.65 11.35 14.16
CA ILE A 88 10.01 12.20 13.03
C ILE A 88 10.02 11.42 11.72
N ALA A 89 9.85 12.12 10.60
CA ALA A 89 9.96 11.51 9.28
C ALA A 89 11.41 11.53 8.76
N MET A 90 12.04 10.36 8.68
CA MET A 90 13.39 10.19 8.14
C MET A 90 13.64 8.72 7.80
N HIS A 91 14.16 8.44 6.61
CA HIS A 91 14.43 7.05 6.22
C HIS A 91 15.61 6.43 6.97
N ASP A 92 16.70 7.18 7.12
CA ASP A 92 17.94 6.68 7.71
C ASP A 92 17.91 6.80 9.24
N VAL A 93 18.62 5.89 9.93
CA VAL A 93 18.85 6.00 11.39
C VAL A 93 19.76 7.19 11.78
N SER A 94 20.40 7.82 10.79
CA SER A 94 21.30 8.96 10.94
C SER A 94 20.88 10.14 10.08
N VAL A 95 21.16 11.36 10.54
CA VAL A 95 20.83 12.60 9.81
C VAL A 95 21.77 12.90 8.62
N ASP A 96 22.87 12.17 8.50
CA ASP A 96 24.03 12.48 7.65
C ASP A 96 23.72 12.66 6.15
N ARG A 97 22.82 11.84 5.59
CA ARG A 97 22.58 11.82 4.14
C ARG A 97 21.67 12.98 3.70
N THR A 98 20.65 13.27 4.50
CA THR A 98 19.54 14.16 4.12
C THR A 98 19.56 15.47 4.89
N THR A 99 20.62 15.76 5.62
CA THR A 99 20.78 17.04 6.31
C THR A 99 22.20 17.59 6.20
N ASP A 100 22.44 18.77 6.77
CA ASP A 100 23.78 19.33 7.00
C ASP A 100 24.42 18.91 8.33
N GLY A 101 23.76 18.03 9.09
CA GLY A 101 24.23 17.48 10.36
C GLY A 101 24.92 16.12 10.22
N THR A 102 25.38 15.59 11.35
CA THR A 102 25.91 14.22 11.45
C THR A 102 25.54 13.59 12.78
N GLY A 103 25.20 12.30 12.80
CA GLY A 103 24.88 11.55 14.00
C GLY A 103 23.60 10.73 13.89
N LEU A 104 23.39 9.83 14.86
CA LEU A 104 22.18 9.02 14.95
C LEU A 104 21.02 9.85 15.50
N VAL A 105 19.83 9.67 14.93
CA VAL A 105 18.61 10.35 15.35
C VAL A 105 18.29 10.07 16.83
N GLU A 106 18.51 8.84 17.27
CA GLU A 106 18.25 8.40 18.65
C GLU A 106 19.07 9.16 19.71
N ASN A 107 20.13 9.85 19.30
CA ASN A 107 21.03 10.61 20.17
C ASN A 107 20.80 12.12 20.15
N MET A 108 19.79 12.60 19.41
CA MET A 108 19.47 14.03 19.26
C MET A 108 18.07 14.32 19.80
N THR A 109 17.85 15.51 20.35
CA THR A 109 16.47 15.97 20.66
C THR A 109 15.77 16.47 19.40
N VAL A 110 14.44 16.58 19.43
CA VAL A 110 13.71 17.17 18.31
C VAL A 110 14.17 18.60 18.04
N GLU A 111 14.44 19.42 19.07
CA GLU A 111 14.92 20.80 18.88
C GLU A 111 16.27 20.88 18.17
N GLU A 112 17.17 19.94 18.45
CA GLU A 112 18.48 19.84 17.79
C GLU A 112 18.32 19.48 16.31
N ILE A 113 17.50 18.48 16.00
CA ILE A 113 17.20 18.07 14.62
C ILE A 113 16.52 19.20 13.84
N LYS A 114 15.65 19.97 14.49
CA LYS A 114 14.98 21.13 13.87
C LYS A 114 15.92 22.26 13.46
N GLN A 115 17.16 22.29 13.97
CA GLN A 115 18.16 23.25 13.50
C GLN A 115 18.74 22.90 12.14
N LEU A 116 18.73 21.62 11.77
CA LEU A 116 19.37 21.11 10.55
C LEU A 116 18.63 21.58 9.27
N ASP A 117 19.37 21.68 8.18
CA ASP A 117 18.85 21.90 6.83
C ASP A 117 18.63 20.56 6.13
N ALA A 118 17.36 20.18 5.98
CA ALA A 118 16.92 18.92 5.40
C ALA A 118 16.65 18.98 3.88
N GLY A 119 16.99 20.08 3.20
CA GLY A 119 16.66 20.25 1.78
C GLY A 119 17.83 20.64 0.88
N SER A 120 18.85 21.34 1.38
CA SER A 120 20.01 21.73 0.57
C SER A 120 20.77 20.55 -0.03
N TRP A 121 20.78 19.39 0.63
CA TRP A 121 21.41 18.17 0.12
C TRP A 121 20.82 17.74 -1.24
N PHE A 122 19.52 17.90 -1.43
CA PHE A 122 18.82 17.52 -2.65
C PHE A 122 19.27 18.40 -3.82
N ASN A 123 19.37 19.71 -3.59
CA ASN A 123 19.89 20.65 -4.60
C ASN A 123 21.32 20.28 -5.03
N ALA A 124 22.15 19.82 -4.10
CA ALA A 124 23.51 19.38 -4.39
C ALA A 124 23.55 18.04 -5.15
N ALA A 125 22.68 17.10 -4.79
CA ALA A 125 22.60 15.77 -5.39
C ALA A 125 21.91 15.75 -6.77
N TYR A 126 20.92 16.63 -6.97
CA TYR A 126 20.10 16.73 -8.19
C TYR A 126 20.06 18.18 -8.71
N PRO A 127 21.18 18.72 -9.23
CA PRO A 127 21.26 20.12 -9.64
C PRO A 127 20.23 20.54 -10.70
N GLU A 128 19.78 19.60 -11.53
CA GLU A 128 18.76 19.81 -12.55
C GLU A 128 17.34 19.98 -12.01
N LYS A 129 17.11 19.58 -10.74
CA LYS A 129 15.84 19.70 -10.02
C LYS A 129 15.91 20.69 -8.87
N ALA A 130 17.05 21.37 -8.73
CA ALA A 130 17.31 22.24 -7.60
C ALA A 130 16.37 23.45 -7.59
N LYS A 131 15.92 23.82 -6.39
CA LYS A 131 15.11 25.02 -6.17
C LYS A 131 15.58 25.77 -4.93
N GLU A 132 15.57 27.09 -5.00
CA GLU A 132 15.96 27.94 -3.86
C GLU A 132 15.06 27.70 -2.64
N GLU A 133 13.78 27.39 -2.86
CA GLU A 133 12.81 27.08 -1.80
C GLU A 133 13.12 25.80 -1.01
N TYR A 134 14.01 24.95 -1.52
CA TYR A 134 14.45 23.74 -0.81
C TYR A 134 15.54 24.03 0.23
N VAL A 135 16.21 25.19 0.18
CA VAL A 135 17.26 25.54 1.13
C VAL A 135 16.66 25.82 2.51
N GLY A 136 17.17 25.15 3.54
CA GLY A 136 16.74 25.37 4.92
C GLY A 136 15.44 24.69 5.31
N LEU A 137 14.87 23.82 4.46
CA LEU A 137 13.74 22.97 4.83
C LEU A 137 14.06 22.15 6.09
N LYS A 138 13.03 21.80 6.86
CA LYS A 138 13.18 21.12 8.15
C LYS A 138 12.66 19.69 8.09
N VAL A 139 13.28 18.82 8.88
CA VAL A 139 12.76 17.48 9.16
C VAL A 139 11.43 17.64 9.92
N PRO A 140 10.30 17.11 9.42
CA PRO A 140 9.03 17.23 10.09
C PRO A 140 8.85 16.15 11.18
N THR A 141 8.13 16.49 12.25
CA THR A 141 7.59 15.50 13.19
C THR A 141 6.35 14.84 12.59
N LEU A 142 5.95 13.69 13.09
CA LEU A 142 4.69 13.07 12.68
C LEU A 142 3.47 13.94 13.01
N GLU A 143 3.50 14.62 14.17
CA GLU A 143 2.46 15.58 14.56
C GLU A 143 2.33 16.73 13.57
N GLU A 144 3.42 17.31 13.09
CA GLU A 144 3.36 18.38 12.08
C GLU A 144 2.82 17.89 10.73
N ILE A 145 3.10 16.63 10.36
CA ILE A 145 2.52 16.01 9.16
C ILE A 145 1.00 15.87 9.37
N PHE A 146 0.56 15.33 10.50
CA PHE A 146 -0.87 15.19 10.80
C PHE A 146 -1.59 16.55 10.92
N ASP A 147 -0.97 17.55 11.53
CA ASP A 147 -1.48 18.92 11.60
C ASP A 147 -1.64 19.55 10.20
N ARG A 148 -0.69 19.28 9.29
CA ARG A 148 -0.67 19.88 7.95
C ARG A 148 -1.72 19.29 7.02
N PHE A 149 -1.92 17.98 7.07
CA PHE A 149 -2.68 17.21 6.08
C PHE A 149 -4.03 16.72 6.62
N GLY A 150 -4.09 16.35 7.91
CA GLY A 150 -5.30 15.86 8.58
C GLY A 150 -5.97 14.69 7.85
N SER A 151 -7.26 14.51 8.10
CA SER A 151 -8.04 13.42 7.48
C SER A 151 -8.39 13.65 6.00
N GLY A 152 -7.88 14.73 5.39
CA GLY A 152 -7.98 14.97 3.95
C GLY A 152 -7.03 14.11 3.12
N SER A 153 -6.05 13.49 3.77
CA SER A 153 -4.99 12.69 3.15
C SER A 153 -4.97 11.27 3.73
N ASN A 154 -4.32 10.35 3.03
CA ASN A 154 -4.02 9.03 3.57
C ASN A 154 -2.52 8.89 3.81
N TYR A 155 -2.15 8.04 4.78
CA TYR A 155 -0.78 7.89 5.25
C TYR A 155 -0.35 6.43 5.19
N TYR A 156 0.89 6.21 4.73
CA TYR A 156 1.53 4.91 4.70
C TYR A 156 2.79 4.99 5.55
N ILE A 157 2.69 4.53 6.80
CA ILE A 157 3.68 4.86 7.83
C ILE A 157 4.54 3.63 8.13
N GLU A 158 5.84 3.73 7.92
CA GLU A 158 6.81 2.68 8.24
C GLU A 158 7.29 2.77 9.69
N THR A 159 7.11 1.69 10.45
CA THR A 159 7.77 1.47 11.75
C THR A 159 9.06 0.68 11.58
N LYS A 160 10.01 0.86 12.50
CA LYS A 160 11.24 0.05 12.59
C LYS A 160 11.04 -1.11 13.57
N SER A 161 12.04 -1.97 13.72
CA SER A 161 11.97 -3.07 14.69
C SER A 161 11.76 -2.55 16.13
N PRO A 162 10.93 -3.20 16.97
CA PRO A 162 10.63 -2.72 18.33
C PRO A 162 11.88 -2.58 19.23
N ASP A 163 12.90 -3.41 18.97
CA ASP A 163 14.17 -3.36 19.72
C ASP A 163 15.01 -2.12 19.42
N VAL A 164 14.79 -1.46 18.27
CA VAL A 164 15.51 -0.23 17.89
C VAL A 164 14.90 0.97 18.62
N TYR A 165 13.57 1.06 18.65
CA TYR A 165 12.84 2.15 19.29
C TYR A 165 11.71 1.63 20.18
N PRO A 166 12.00 1.17 21.42
CA PRO A 166 10.97 0.71 22.33
C PRO A 166 9.93 1.81 22.59
N GLY A 167 8.65 1.52 22.31
CA GLY A 167 7.55 2.48 22.49
C GLY A 167 7.10 3.18 21.20
N MET A 168 7.74 2.91 20.04
CA MET A 168 7.37 3.52 18.76
C MET A 168 5.94 3.18 18.34
N GLU A 169 5.55 1.91 18.44
CA GLU A 169 4.21 1.44 18.06
C GLU A 169 3.14 2.06 18.95
N GLU A 170 3.35 2.09 20.27
CA GLU A 170 2.42 2.71 21.21
C GLU A 170 2.26 4.22 20.96
N GLU A 171 3.36 4.92 20.71
CA GLU A 171 3.32 6.36 20.44
C GLU A 171 2.67 6.67 19.09
N LEU A 172 2.94 5.85 18.06
CA LEU A 172 2.28 5.95 16.76
C LEU A 172 0.76 5.77 16.90
N LEU A 173 0.31 4.70 17.55
CA LEU A 173 -1.12 4.43 17.77
C LEU A 173 -1.79 5.55 18.58
N ARG A 174 -1.11 6.06 19.63
CA ARG A 174 -1.59 7.21 20.41
C ARG A 174 -1.79 8.44 19.53
N LEU A 175 -0.84 8.75 18.65
CA LEU A 175 -0.94 9.88 17.73
C LEU A 175 -2.09 9.70 16.74
N ILE A 176 -2.19 8.54 16.09
CA ILE A 176 -3.28 8.21 15.16
C ILE A 176 -4.65 8.39 15.82
N GLU A 177 -4.84 7.86 17.03
CA GLU A 177 -6.09 8.03 17.79
C GLU A 177 -6.35 9.51 18.13
N SER A 178 -5.34 10.21 18.65
CA SER A 178 -5.50 11.60 19.08
C SER A 178 -5.85 12.58 17.96
N TYR A 179 -5.40 12.29 16.74
CA TYR A 179 -5.71 13.05 15.53
C TYR A 179 -6.97 12.54 14.81
N GLY A 180 -7.56 11.42 15.24
CA GLY A 180 -8.74 10.82 14.61
C GLY A 180 -8.46 10.27 13.20
N LEU A 181 -7.28 9.69 12.98
CA LEU A 181 -6.79 9.25 11.67
C LEU A 181 -6.81 7.72 11.48
N SER A 182 -7.47 6.97 12.36
CA SER A 182 -7.50 5.49 12.29
C SER A 182 -8.00 4.95 10.94
N ASP A 183 -8.86 5.71 10.25
CA ASP A 183 -9.39 5.35 8.92
C ASP A 183 -8.50 5.78 7.75
N ASN A 184 -7.44 6.57 8.00
CA ASN A 184 -6.58 7.18 6.99
C ASN A 184 -5.18 6.53 6.92
N VAL A 185 -4.84 5.65 7.86
CA VAL A 185 -3.46 5.17 8.06
C VAL A 185 -3.34 3.69 7.72
N LEU A 186 -2.36 3.37 6.87
CA LEU A 186 -1.75 2.04 6.72
C LEU A 186 -0.42 2.01 7.47
N ILE A 187 -0.17 0.97 8.25
CA ILE A 187 1.14 0.77 8.91
C ILE A 187 1.92 -0.30 8.16
N GLN A 188 3.18 -0.02 7.85
CA GLN A 188 4.11 -0.97 7.25
C GLN A 188 5.35 -1.20 8.11
N SER A 189 5.98 -2.36 7.95
CA SER A 189 7.29 -2.60 8.52
C SER A 189 7.98 -3.77 7.83
N PHE A 190 9.31 -3.75 7.83
CA PHE A 190 10.12 -4.96 7.59
C PHE A 190 10.08 -5.92 8.80
N SER A 191 9.81 -5.41 9.99
CA SER A 191 9.77 -6.20 11.22
C SER A 191 8.39 -6.82 11.42
N SER A 192 8.28 -8.13 11.24
CA SER A 192 7.05 -8.85 11.58
C SER A 192 6.71 -8.76 13.07
N ASP A 193 7.72 -8.61 13.94
CA ASP A 193 7.52 -8.38 15.37
C ASP A 193 6.85 -7.01 15.64
N SER A 194 7.23 -5.95 14.92
CA SER A 194 6.57 -4.63 14.99
C SER A 194 5.10 -4.71 14.58
N LEU A 195 4.82 -5.39 13.46
CA LEU A 195 3.46 -5.55 12.96
C LEU A 195 2.61 -6.42 13.90
N LYS A 196 3.15 -7.53 14.42
CA LYS A 196 2.45 -8.38 15.39
C LYS A 196 2.20 -7.65 16.71
N LEU A 197 3.13 -6.83 17.18
CA LEU A 197 2.92 -5.97 18.35
C LEU A 197 1.80 -4.97 18.08
N THR A 198 1.87 -4.24 16.96
CA THR A 198 0.83 -3.29 16.53
C THR A 198 -0.54 -3.98 16.45
N HIS A 199 -0.64 -5.15 15.80
CA HIS A 199 -1.86 -5.93 15.69
C HIS A 199 -2.42 -6.35 17.06
N SER A 200 -1.54 -6.65 18.03
CA SER A 200 -1.97 -7.00 19.39
C SER A 200 -2.47 -5.81 20.20
N LEU A 201 -1.95 -4.61 19.92
CA LEU A 201 -2.34 -3.36 20.57
C LEU A 201 -3.65 -2.81 19.97
N ASP A 202 -3.77 -2.83 18.65
CA ASP A 202 -4.95 -2.43 17.90
C ASP A 202 -5.18 -3.35 16.67
N PRO A 203 -6.03 -4.38 16.81
CA PRO A 203 -6.34 -5.30 15.70
C PRO A 203 -7.11 -4.66 14.54
N SER A 204 -7.64 -3.44 14.70
CA SER A 204 -8.38 -2.74 13.63
C SER A 204 -7.46 -2.04 12.64
N MET A 205 -6.19 -1.84 13.02
CA MET A 205 -5.22 -1.19 12.15
C MET A 205 -4.85 -2.08 10.96
N PRO A 206 -4.94 -1.56 9.73
CA PRO A 206 -4.49 -2.26 8.53
C PRO A 206 -2.95 -2.29 8.46
N LEU A 207 -2.39 -3.49 8.33
CA LEU A 207 -0.95 -3.70 8.33
C LEU A 207 -0.45 -4.22 6.98
N VAL A 208 0.75 -3.82 6.58
CA VAL A 208 1.44 -4.33 5.38
C VAL A 208 2.87 -4.77 5.70
N GLN A 209 3.18 -6.04 5.41
CA GLN A 209 4.51 -6.60 5.62
C GLN A 209 5.44 -6.23 4.47
N LEU A 210 6.53 -5.52 4.77
CA LEU A 210 7.58 -5.23 3.78
C LEU A 210 8.54 -6.41 3.67
N ILE A 211 8.91 -6.79 2.44
CA ILE A 211 9.72 -7.98 2.19
C ILE A 211 10.85 -7.66 1.21
N SER A 212 12.07 -7.60 1.71
CA SER A 212 13.24 -7.32 0.87
C SER A 212 13.58 -8.49 -0.07
N GLN A 213 13.43 -9.73 0.41
CA GLN A 213 13.75 -10.96 -0.32
C GLN A 213 12.62 -11.96 -0.12
N PRO A 214 11.53 -11.87 -0.91
CA PRO A 214 10.39 -12.76 -0.75
C PRO A 214 10.77 -14.20 -1.12
N ALA A 215 10.15 -15.15 -0.44
CA ALA A 215 10.21 -16.54 -0.85
C ALA A 215 9.48 -16.71 -2.21
N LEU A 216 9.98 -17.59 -3.07
CA LEU A 216 9.40 -17.88 -4.39
C LEU A 216 9.00 -19.35 -4.51
N GLY A 217 8.06 -19.63 -5.42
CA GLY A 217 7.49 -20.96 -5.63
C GLY A 217 6.80 -21.46 -4.36
N ASN A 218 6.92 -22.76 -4.05
CA ASN A 218 6.21 -23.37 -2.91
C ASN A 218 6.51 -22.73 -1.54
N ASN A 219 7.66 -22.09 -1.37
CA ASN A 219 8.00 -21.43 -0.10
C ASN A 219 7.27 -20.09 0.07
N ALA A 220 6.73 -19.51 -1.01
CA ALA A 220 5.93 -18.29 -0.95
C ALA A 220 4.62 -18.53 -0.18
N GLU A 221 3.98 -19.69 -0.39
CA GLU A 221 2.74 -20.08 0.29
C GLU A 221 2.91 -20.06 1.82
N ASP A 222 3.93 -20.74 2.35
CA ASP A 222 4.19 -20.81 3.80
C ASP A 222 4.44 -19.42 4.40
N GLU A 223 5.18 -18.54 3.68
CA GLU A 223 5.43 -17.17 4.12
C GLU A 223 4.14 -16.32 4.14
N LEU A 224 3.29 -16.48 3.11
CA LEU A 224 2.06 -15.71 2.96
C LEU A 224 0.96 -16.18 3.93
N GLU A 225 0.83 -17.48 4.19
CA GLU A 225 -0.08 -18.04 5.21
C GLU A 225 0.22 -17.49 6.62
N GLU A 226 1.49 -17.20 6.94
CA GLU A 226 1.86 -16.55 8.20
C GLU A 226 1.47 -15.07 8.19
N ILE A 227 1.76 -14.37 7.09
CA ILE A 227 1.52 -12.93 6.95
C ILE A 227 0.03 -12.58 7.00
N GLU A 228 -0.83 -13.37 6.34
CA GLU A 228 -2.27 -13.09 6.26
C GLU A 228 -2.98 -13.08 7.63
N GLN A 229 -2.36 -13.66 8.67
CA GLN A 229 -2.88 -13.69 10.03
C GLN A 229 -2.88 -12.32 10.71
N TYR A 230 -2.06 -11.38 10.26
CA TYR A 230 -1.94 -10.05 10.87
C TYR A 230 -1.90 -8.90 9.86
N ALA A 231 -1.63 -9.16 8.58
CA ALA A 231 -1.53 -8.14 7.54
C ALA A 231 -2.61 -8.27 6.46
N ILE A 232 -2.96 -7.13 5.86
CA ILE A 232 -3.87 -7.05 4.72
C ILE A 232 -3.13 -7.09 3.37
N GLY A 233 -1.80 -6.95 3.39
CA GLY A 233 -0.99 -6.96 2.19
C GLY A 233 0.50 -7.12 2.46
N VAL A 234 1.25 -7.17 1.36
CA VAL A 234 2.70 -7.22 1.33
C VAL A 234 3.26 -6.11 0.44
N GLY A 235 4.41 -5.56 0.82
CA GLY A 235 5.20 -4.67 -0.02
C GLY A 235 6.56 -5.28 -0.31
N PRO A 236 6.71 -6.08 -1.37
CA PRO A 236 8.00 -6.70 -1.69
C PRO A 236 8.91 -5.78 -2.49
N ASN A 237 10.22 -6.02 -2.46
CA ASN A 237 11.13 -5.38 -3.41
C ASN A 237 10.81 -5.83 -4.84
N PHE A 238 10.44 -4.89 -5.71
CA PHE A 238 10.02 -5.16 -7.09
C PHE A 238 11.03 -6.00 -7.89
N ASN A 239 12.33 -5.79 -7.66
CA ASN A 239 13.38 -6.48 -8.40
C ASN A 239 13.53 -7.96 -8.01
N ASN A 240 12.89 -8.39 -6.92
CA ASN A 240 13.00 -9.74 -6.37
C ASN A 240 11.70 -10.55 -6.51
N ILE A 241 10.73 -10.04 -7.27
CA ILE A 241 9.46 -10.72 -7.56
C ILE A 241 9.29 -10.95 -9.07
N ASN A 242 8.31 -11.78 -9.42
CA ASN A 242 7.90 -12.08 -10.79
C ASN A 242 6.36 -12.24 -10.85
N GLU A 243 5.83 -12.43 -12.07
CA GLU A 243 4.40 -12.64 -12.31
C GLU A 243 3.79 -13.77 -11.47
N GLU A 244 4.49 -14.91 -11.36
CA GLU A 244 4.06 -16.06 -10.56
C GLU A 244 3.87 -15.70 -9.09
N TYR A 245 4.84 -15.00 -8.49
CA TYR A 245 4.75 -14.54 -7.11
C TYR A 245 3.57 -13.59 -6.91
N VAL A 246 3.36 -12.62 -7.83
CA VAL A 246 2.23 -11.70 -7.75
C VAL A 246 0.91 -12.48 -7.76
N HIS A 247 0.76 -13.45 -8.67
CA HIS A 247 -0.43 -14.30 -8.70
C HIS A 247 -0.64 -15.10 -7.41
N THR A 248 0.42 -15.68 -6.83
CA THR A 248 0.35 -16.36 -5.53
C THR A 248 -0.13 -15.41 -4.44
N VAL A 249 0.44 -14.21 -4.32
CA VAL A 249 -0.02 -13.23 -3.32
C VAL A 249 -1.50 -12.88 -3.51
N ARG A 250 -1.94 -12.72 -4.77
CA ARG A 250 -3.35 -12.42 -5.07
C ARG A 250 -4.29 -13.58 -4.74
N SER A 251 -3.86 -14.85 -4.83
CA SER A 251 -4.69 -15.99 -4.42
C SER A 251 -4.89 -16.10 -2.91
N HIS A 252 -4.05 -15.44 -2.11
CA HIS A 252 -4.25 -15.24 -0.66
C HIS A 252 -5.15 -14.03 -0.33
N GLU A 253 -5.76 -13.40 -1.33
CA GLU A 253 -6.58 -12.18 -1.18
C GLU A 253 -5.80 -10.99 -0.56
N LEU A 254 -4.46 -11.05 -0.57
CA LEU A 254 -3.60 -10.00 -0.08
C LEU A 254 -3.44 -8.87 -1.11
N GLN A 255 -3.32 -7.65 -0.60
CA GLN A 255 -2.81 -6.53 -1.39
C GLN A 255 -1.31 -6.71 -1.65
N ILE A 256 -0.82 -6.22 -2.78
CA ILE A 256 0.59 -6.26 -3.15
C ILE A 256 1.03 -4.92 -3.71
N HIS A 257 1.89 -4.23 -2.96
CA HIS A 257 2.38 -2.89 -3.27
C HIS A 257 3.92 -2.91 -3.35
N PRO A 258 4.54 -3.37 -4.45
CA PRO A 258 5.98 -3.47 -4.52
C PRO A 258 6.66 -2.11 -4.45
N TYR A 259 7.86 -2.09 -3.87
CA TYR A 259 8.71 -0.91 -3.75
C TYR A 259 10.09 -1.15 -4.41
N THR A 260 10.82 -0.14 -4.90
CA THR A 260 10.32 1.16 -5.35
C THR A 260 10.38 1.18 -6.88
N VAL A 261 9.26 1.44 -7.53
CA VAL A 261 9.10 1.32 -8.99
C VAL A 261 9.11 2.73 -9.61
N ASN A 262 10.16 3.04 -10.36
CA ASN A 262 10.44 4.42 -10.80
C ASN A 262 10.54 4.61 -12.32
N THR A 263 10.31 3.55 -13.11
CA THR A 263 10.32 3.64 -14.57
C THR A 263 8.95 3.25 -15.13
N LYS A 264 8.56 3.91 -16.22
CA LYS A 264 7.29 3.66 -16.91
C LYS A 264 7.15 2.20 -17.31
N GLU A 265 8.23 1.60 -17.80
CA GLU A 265 8.26 0.20 -18.23
C GLU A 265 8.04 -0.75 -17.04
N ALA A 266 8.69 -0.50 -15.90
CA ALA A 266 8.52 -1.33 -14.71
C ALA A 266 7.12 -1.18 -14.10
N MET A 267 6.56 0.03 -14.10
CA MET A 267 5.16 0.28 -13.67
C MET A 267 4.18 -0.51 -14.54
N LYS A 268 4.33 -0.47 -15.88
CA LYS A 268 3.50 -1.26 -16.80
C LYS A 268 3.60 -2.76 -16.52
N THR A 269 4.82 -3.28 -16.40
CA THR A 269 5.05 -4.69 -16.05
C THR A 269 4.37 -5.06 -14.72
N ALA A 270 4.49 -4.22 -13.69
CA ALA A 270 3.86 -4.47 -12.40
C ALA A 270 2.33 -4.55 -12.51
N LEU A 271 1.70 -3.60 -13.23
CA LEU A 271 0.26 -3.62 -13.48
C LEU A 271 -0.18 -4.84 -14.29
N GLU A 272 0.62 -5.25 -15.29
CA GLU A 272 0.37 -6.46 -16.07
C GLU A 272 0.42 -7.74 -15.22
N TRP A 273 1.32 -7.80 -14.23
CA TRP A 273 1.36 -8.91 -13.27
C TRP A 273 0.19 -8.90 -12.28
N GLY A 274 -0.60 -7.82 -12.22
CA GLY A 274 -1.79 -7.73 -11.36
C GLY A 274 -1.51 -7.19 -9.96
N VAL A 275 -0.51 -6.30 -9.80
CA VAL A 275 -0.30 -5.62 -8.51
C VAL A 275 -1.47 -4.70 -8.16
N THR A 276 -1.72 -4.48 -6.87
CA THR A 276 -2.83 -3.61 -6.41
C THR A 276 -2.40 -2.16 -6.17
N GLY A 277 -1.14 -1.84 -6.41
CA GLY A 277 -0.53 -0.54 -6.19
C GLY A 277 0.98 -0.65 -6.24
N LEU A 278 1.70 0.43 -6.03
CA LEU A 278 3.17 0.41 -5.86
C LEU A 278 3.67 1.69 -5.18
N PHE A 279 4.90 1.63 -4.70
CA PHE A 279 5.64 2.78 -4.19
C PHE A 279 6.48 3.38 -5.29
N THR A 280 6.38 4.70 -5.48
CA THR A 280 7.17 5.42 -6.49
C THR A 280 7.62 6.78 -6.00
N ASN A 281 8.79 7.20 -6.48
CA ASN A 281 9.29 8.56 -6.30
C ASN A 281 8.62 9.55 -7.27
N TYR A 282 7.89 9.05 -8.28
CA TYR A 282 7.30 9.80 -9.38
C TYR A 282 5.79 9.52 -9.47
N PRO A 283 4.98 10.03 -8.51
CA PRO A 283 3.55 9.73 -8.44
C PRO A 283 2.77 10.17 -9.68
N ASP A 284 3.17 11.25 -10.33
CA ASP A 284 2.60 11.70 -11.61
C ASP A 284 2.81 10.69 -12.72
N LEU A 285 4.03 10.17 -12.85
CA LEU A 285 4.37 9.17 -13.85
C LEU A 285 3.52 7.91 -13.67
N PHE A 286 3.30 7.47 -12.42
CA PHE A 286 2.47 6.30 -12.18
C PHE A 286 0.99 6.57 -12.45
N SER A 287 0.48 7.75 -12.09
CA SER A 287 -0.88 8.19 -12.43
C SER A 287 -1.11 8.20 -13.94
N ASP A 288 -0.13 8.68 -14.72
CA ASP A 288 -0.18 8.62 -16.18
C ASP A 288 -0.21 7.17 -16.69
N VAL A 289 0.58 6.28 -16.09
CA VAL A 289 0.60 4.86 -16.46
C VAL A 289 -0.71 4.14 -16.12
N ILE A 290 -1.31 4.40 -14.96
CA ILE A 290 -2.64 3.86 -14.60
C ILE A 290 -3.69 4.35 -15.62
N THR A 291 -3.63 5.63 -15.99
CA THR A 291 -4.54 6.22 -16.98
C THR A 291 -4.40 5.55 -18.35
N GLU A 292 -3.15 5.27 -18.78
CA GLU A 292 -2.84 4.52 -20.00
C GLU A 292 -3.30 3.06 -19.91
N PHE A 293 -3.09 2.40 -18.78
CA PHE A 293 -3.43 0.98 -18.56
C PHE A 293 -4.94 0.73 -18.67
N HIS A 294 -5.78 1.69 -18.29
CA HIS A 294 -7.23 1.63 -18.47
C HIS A 294 -7.71 2.47 -19.66
N SER A 295 -7.08 2.31 -20.83
CA SER A 295 -7.45 3.01 -22.08
C SER A 295 -7.83 2.04 -23.19
N ALA A 296 -8.62 2.51 -24.16
CA ALA A 296 -8.92 1.74 -25.37
C ALA A 296 -7.65 1.37 -26.15
N SER A 297 -6.62 2.23 -26.10
CA SER A 297 -5.32 1.96 -26.72
C SER A 297 -4.56 0.80 -26.06
N TYR A 298 -4.66 0.66 -24.73
CA TYR A 298 -4.08 -0.49 -24.04
C TYR A 298 -4.86 -1.77 -24.36
N ILE A 299 -6.20 -1.71 -24.33
CA ILE A 299 -7.03 -2.85 -24.72
C ILE A 299 -6.71 -3.27 -26.17
N GLN A 300 -6.46 -2.32 -27.07
CA GLN A 300 -6.02 -2.63 -28.44
C GLN A 300 -4.70 -3.39 -28.45
N SER A 301 -3.72 -2.99 -27.64
CA SER A 301 -2.44 -3.71 -27.55
C SER A 301 -2.62 -5.15 -27.05
N LEU A 302 -3.60 -5.41 -26.17
CA LEU A 302 -3.95 -6.76 -25.75
C LEU A 302 -4.64 -7.54 -26.88
N VAL A 303 -5.56 -6.92 -27.61
CA VAL A 303 -6.20 -7.53 -28.80
C VAL A 303 -5.13 -7.94 -29.82
N ASP A 304 -4.17 -7.06 -30.13
CA ASP A 304 -3.06 -7.35 -31.04
C ASP A 304 -2.21 -8.53 -30.51
N LYS A 305 -1.83 -8.50 -29.23
CA LYS A 305 -1.06 -9.57 -28.57
C LYS A 305 -1.79 -10.91 -28.59
N PHE A 306 -3.09 -10.95 -28.33
CA PHE A 306 -3.87 -12.18 -28.33
C PHE A 306 -4.07 -12.71 -29.75
N TYR A 307 -4.25 -11.84 -30.74
CA TYR A 307 -4.30 -12.24 -32.13
C TYR A 307 -2.98 -12.85 -32.60
N ASP A 308 -1.84 -12.21 -32.30
CA ASP A 308 -0.51 -12.71 -32.65
C ASP A 308 -0.19 -14.07 -32.00
N LYS A 309 -0.74 -14.33 -30.80
CA LYS A 309 -0.63 -15.61 -30.09
C LYS A 309 -1.62 -16.68 -30.56
N GLY A 310 -2.56 -16.34 -31.44
CA GLY A 310 -3.64 -17.22 -31.88
C GLY A 310 -4.74 -17.44 -30.83
N ALA A 311 -4.79 -16.60 -29.78
CA ALA A 311 -5.86 -16.61 -28.79
C ALA A 311 -7.13 -15.87 -29.27
N ILE A 312 -7.01 -15.09 -30.34
CA ILE A 312 -8.13 -14.61 -31.17
C ILE A 312 -7.94 -15.28 -32.54
N GLU A 313 -8.75 -16.30 -32.83
CA GLU A 313 -8.53 -17.17 -33.99
C GLU A 313 -9.16 -16.63 -35.29
N ASN A 314 -10.14 -15.73 -35.14
CA ASN A 314 -10.95 -15.24 -36.25
C ASN A 314 -10.55 -13.80 -36.65
N GLU A 315 -10.16 -13.61 -37.91
CA GLU A 315 -9.74 -12.31 -38.47
C GLU A 315 -10.89 -11.27 -38.48
N GLU A 316 -12.14 -11.70 -38.68
CA GLU A 316 -13.31 -10.82 -38.61
C GLU A 316 -13.52 -10.30 -37.17
N ALA A 317 -13.36 -11.17 -36.17
CA ALA A 317 -13.41 -10.79 -34.76
C ALA A 317 -12.32 -9.77 -34.43
N PHE A 318 -11.07 -10.03 -34.82
CA PHE A 318 -9.95 -9.13 -34.62
C PHE A 318 -10.21 -7.74 -35.22
N ASN A 319 -10.66 -7.68 -36.48
CA ASN A 319 -10.95 -6.43 -37.16
C ASN A 319 -12.11 -5.66 -36.49
N ALA A 320 -13.17 -6.36 -36.09
CA ALA A 320 -14.32 -5.75 -35.45
C ALA A 320 -13.98 -5.18 -34.07
N LEU A 321 -13.24 -5.93 -33.25
CA LEU A 321 -12.72 -5.44 -31.95
C LEU A 321 -11.85 -4.20 -32.15
N THR A 322 -10.96 -4.22 -33.14
CA THR A 322 -10.05 -3.11 -33.46
C THR A 322 -10.79 -1.84 -33.88
N ILE A 323 -11.78 -1.96 -34.77
CA ILE A 323 -12.63 -0.84 -35.18
C ILE A 323 -13.37 -0.24 -33.98
N HIS A 324 -13.88 -1.12 -33.10
CA HIS A 324 -14.63 -0.69 -31.93
C HIS A 324 -13.74 0.08 -30.94
N LEU A 325 -12.52 -0.40 -30.69
CA LEU A 325 -11.54 0.26 -29.82
C LEU A 325 -11.04 1.58 -30.41
N THR A 326 -10.84 1.65 -31.72
CA THR A 326 -10.51 2.91 -32.42
C THR A 326 -11.59 3.98 -32.17
N SER A 327 -12.87 3.59 -32.23
CA SER A 327 -13.97 4.50 -31.94
C SER A 327 -13.99 4.93 -30.47
N ILE A 328 -13.68 4.02 -29.54
CA ILE A 328 -13.64 4.34 -28.10
C ILE A 328 -12.49 5.31 -27.82
N SER A 329 -11.29 5.04 -28.35
CA SER A 329 -10.12 5.91 -28.22
C SER A 329 -10.40 7.32 -28.72
N HIS A 330 -11.08 7.48 -29.85
CA HIS A 330 -11.50 8.80 -30.33
C HIS A 330 -12.41 9.54 -29.34
N PHE A 331 -13.32 8.83 -28.66
CA PHE A 331 -14.18 9.44 -27.64
C PHE A 331 -13.45 9.72 -26.32
N GLU A 332 -12.41 8.95 -25.98
CA GLU A 332 -11.50 9.28 -24.88
C GLU A 332 -10.80 10.61 -25.15
N ASP A 333 -10.28 10.81 -26.36
CA ASP A 333 -9.63 12.07 -26.77
C ASP A 333 -10.58 13.29 -26.71
N GLU A 334 -11.87 13.08 -27.02
CA GLU A 334 -12.91 14.12 -26.91
C GLU A 334 -13.43 14.32 -25.47
N ALA A 335 -12.96 13.55 -24.49
CA ALA A 335 -13.53 13.45 -23.15
C ALA A 335 -15.06 13.21 -23.14
N ALA A 336 -15.57 12.48 -24.14
CA ALA A 336 -16.99 12.24 -24.36
C ALA A 336 -17.50 11.05 -23.52
N ARG A 337 -17.55 11.24 -22.20
CA ARG A 337 -17.88 10.23 -21.17
C ARG A 337 -19.00 9.26 -21.55
N ASP A 338 -20.19 9.76 -21.85
CA ASP A 338 -21.35 8.93 -22.20
C ASP A 338 -21.12 8.05 -23.43
N LYS A 339 -20.35 8.55 -24.41
CA LYS A 339 -20.01 7.79 -25.62
C LYS A 339 -18.98 6.72 -25.31
N VAL A 340 -17.96 7.03 -24.51
CA VAL A 340 -16.96 6.04 -24.07
C VAL A 340 -17.65 4.87 -23.39
N VAL A 341 -18.46 5.14 -22.36
CA VAL A 341 -19.20 4.10 -21.60
C VAL A 341 -20.12 3.29 -22.52
N LYS A 342 -20.88 3.96 -23.40
CA LYS A 342 -21.78 3.28 -24.34
C LYS A 342 -21.01 2.33 -25.27
N HIS A 343 -19.91 2.80 -25.84
CA HIS A 343 -19.13 2.01 -26.78
C HIS A 343 -18.34 0.89 -26.07
N ALA A 344 -17.78 1.12 -24.89
CA ALA A 344 -17.15 0.06 -24.11
C ALA A 344 -18.14 -1.07 -23.74
N ASN A 345 -19.41 -0.74 -23.43
CA ASN A 345 -20.45 -1.76 -23.28
C ASN A 345 -20.76 -2.50 -24.59
N GLY A 346 -20.70 -1.81 -25.74
CA GLY A 346 -20.78 -2.44 -27.06
C GLY A 346 -19.65 -3.43 -27.31
N PHE A 347 -18.42 -3.06 -26.93
CA PHE A 347 -17.25 -3.92 -27.01
C PHE A 347 -17.41 -5.19 -26.16
N LYS A 348 -17.91 -5.08 -24.92
CA LYS A 348 -18.23 -6.25 -24.07
C LYS A 348 -19.22 -7.21 -24.73
N ASN A 349 -20.25 -6.68 -25.40
CA ASN A 349 -21.21 -7.52 -26.12
C ASN A 349 -20.55 -8.29 -27.27
N LEU A 350 -19.58 -7.69 -27.96
CA LEU A 350 -18.79 -8.39 -28.98
C LEU A 350 -17.95 -9.50 -28.36
N LEU A 351 -17.25 -9.25 -27.25
CA LEU A 351 -16.49 -10.27 -26.53
C LEU A 351 -17.37 -11.47 -26.14
N ASN A 352 -18.55 -11.22 -25.56
CA ASN A 352 -19.51 -12.27 -25.20
C ASN A 352 -19.91 -13.11 -26.42
N HIS A 353 -20.20 -12.46 -27.55
CA HIS A 353 -20.55 -13.14 -28.78
C HIS A 353 -19.38 -13.99 -29.30
N TYR A 354 -18.18 -13.43 -29.38
CA TYR A 354 -17.02 -14.13 -29.92
C TYR A 354 -16.55 -15.27 -29.03
N GLN A 355 -16.68 -15.16 -27.71
CA GLN A 355 -16.45 -16.28 -26.80
C GLN A 355 -17.47 -17.40 -27.05
N SER A 356 -18.75 -17.06 -27.24
CA SER A 356 -19.80 -18.05 -27.50
C SER A 356 -19.65 -18.79 -28.84
N GLU A 357 -19.00 -18.16 -29.81
CA GLU A 357 -18.67 -18.77 -31.12
C GLU A 357 -17.30 -19.48 -31.10
N GLU A 358 -16.62 -19.55 -29.95
CA GLU A 358 -15.27 -20.12 -29.79
C GLU A 358 -14.21 -19.43 -30.67
N TRP A 359 -14.40 -18.15 -31.00
CA TRP A 359 -13.46 -17.36 -31.81
C TRP A 359 -12.34 -16.70 -31.00
N ILE A 360 -12.53 -16.63 -29.68
CA ILE A 360 -11.54 -16.16 -28.72
C ILE A 360 -11.44 -17.17 -27.58
N THR A 361 -10.24 -17.37 -27.05
CA THR A 361 -10.01 -18.25 -25.91
C THR A 361 -10.59 -17.65 -24.62
N GLU A 362 -10.80 -18.49 -23.61
CA GLU A 362 -11.24 -18.06 -22.27
C GLU A 362 -10.27 -17.03 -21.66
N GLU A 363 -8.96 -17.28 -21.77
CA GLU A 363 -7.90 -16.36 -21.32
C GLU A 363 -8.03 -14.96 -21.96
N ALA A 364 -8.17 -14.91 -23.30
CA ALA A 364 -8.30 -13.64 -24.01
C ALA A 364 -9.61 -12.93 -23.65
N TYR A 365 -10.71 -13.68 -23.54
CA TYR A 365 -12.00 -13.14 -23.14
C TYR A 365 -11.93 -12.52 -21.73
N ASP A 366 -11.44 -13.24 -20.73
CA ASP A 366 -11.41 -12.78 -19.33
C ASP A 366 -10.54 -11.54 -19.18
N SER A 367 -9.36 -11.53 -19.82
CA SER A 367 -8.44 -10.39 -19.81
C SER A 367 -9.06 -9.15 -20.47
N LEU A 368 -9.63 -9.30 -21.68
CA LEU A 368 -10.25 -8.18 -22.40
C LEU A 368 -11.53 -7.69 -21.71
N MET A 369 -12.30 -8.59 -21.10
CA MET A 369 -13.52 -8.25 -20.35
C MET A 369 -13.19 -7.48 -19.07
N LEU A 370 -12.16 -7.90 -18.32
CA LEU A 370 -11.65 -7.18 -17.16
C LEU A 370 -11.26 -5.74 -17.53
N GLN A 371 -10.44 -5.58 -18.57
CA GLN A 371 -10.00 -4.25 -18.99
C GLN A 371 -11.14 -3.37 -19.53
N ALA A 372 -12.12 -3.97 -20.23
CA ALA A 372 -13.32 -3.25 -20.65
C ALA A 372 -14.16 -2.77 -19.46
N ASN A 373 -14.25 -3.55 -18.37
CA ASN A 373 -14.93 -3.14 -17.14
C ASN A 373 -14.19 -2.00 -16.44
N LEU A 374 -12.87 -2.10 -16.29
CA LEU A 374 -12.04 -1.05 -15.67
C LEU A 374 -12.10 0.26 -16.47
N LEU A 375 -12.11 0.17 -17.81
CA LEU A 375 -12.34 1.32 -18.68
C LEU A 375 -13.72 1.95 -18.44
N ILE A 376 -14.79 1.15 -18.31
CA ILE A 376 -16.13 1.67 -18.02
C ILE A 376 -16.16 2.38 -16.68
N GLU A 377 -15.58 1.78 -15.63
CA GLU A 377 -15.53 2.34 -14.29
C GLU A 377 -14.78 3.68 -14.26
N LYS A 378 -13.63 3.77 -14.93
CA LYS A 378 -12.85 5.01 -15.10
C LYS A 378 -13.68 6.16 -15.67
N TRP A 379 -14.58 5.87 -16.61
CA TRP A 379 -15.45 6.86 -17.24
C TRP A 379 -16.84 6.92 -16.57
N GLN A 380 -17.03 6.25 -15.43
CA GLN A 380 -18.24 6.30 -14.60
C GLN A 380 -18.01 6.90 -13.21
N SER A 381 -16.77 7.02 -12.74
CA SER A 381 -16.39 8.03 -11.75
C SER A 381 -16.48 9.42 -12.39
#